data_AF-A0A537HHE1-F1
#
_entry.id   AF-A0A537HHE1-F1
#
_cell.length_a   1.000
_cell.length_b   1.000
_cell.length_c   1.000
_cell.angle_alpha   90.00
_cell.angle_beta   90.00
_cell.angle_gamma   90.00
#
_symmetry.space_group_name_H-M   'P 1'
#
loop_
_entity.id
_entity.type
_entity.pdbx_description
1 polymer ?
#
loop_
_entity_poly.entity_id
_entity_poly.type
_entity_poly.pdbx_seq_one_letter_code
_entity_poly.pdbx_strand_id
1 'polypeptide(L)'
;MVRLKPWPIIALILIVAVSVGTTVYYARQASIIGTPSLCRDPSNISSHVYNPARLQTVMDCITVSGIVNNLIAEDDGDYHVWFHVDSQYASLPNGANNDYRQGDLLAEIICATTITQQEAVLSCEDYTNQILPIPNSNQNITVTGPYVLDNVHGWMEVHPVYSLNIS
;
A
#
# COMPACT_ATOMS: atom_id res chain seq x y z
N MET A 1 -62.19 -3.03 -7.94
CA MET A 1 -60.77 -2.83 -8.32
C MET A 1 -60.11 -1.92 -7.29
N VAL A 2 -59.21 -2.44 -6.46
CA VAL A 2 -58.46 -1.62 -5.48
C VAL A 2 -57.21 -1.09 -6.18
N ARG A 3 -57.13 0.23 -6.41
CA ARG A 3 -55.90 0.88 -6.89
C ARG A 3 -54.91 0.93 -5.73
N LEU A 4 -53.89 0.07 -5.74
CA LEU A 4 -52.74 0.21 -4.85
C LEU A 4 -52.07 1.56 -5.11
N LYS A 5 -52.03 2.41 -4.08
CA LYS A 5 -51.35 3.70 -4.11
C LYS A 5 -49.84 3.41 -4.20
N PRO A 6 -49.07 4.08 -5.07
CA PRO A 6 -47.67 3.70 -5.36
C PRO A 6 -46.68 3.94 -4.20
N TRP A 7 -47.13 4.63 -3.14
CA TRP A 7 -46.27 5.05 -2.02
C TRP A 7 -45.54 3.92 -1.26
N PRO A 8 -46.16 2.75 -0.99
CA PRO A 8 -45.47 1.64 -0.32
C PRO A 8 -44.31 1.10 -1.16
N ILE A 9 -44.46 1.08 -2.49
CA ILE A 9 -43.45 0.58 -3.42
C ILE A 9 -42.26 1.54 -3.46
N ILE A 10 -42.53 2.85 -3.53
CA ILE A 10 -41.47 3.89 -3.53
C ILE A 10 -40.70 3.88 -2.20
N ALA A 11 -41.40 3.77 -1.06
CA ALA A 11 -40.76 3.67 0.25
C ALA A 11 -39.87 2.43 0.37
N LEU A 12 -40.32 1.28 -0.14
CA LEU A 12 -39.54 0.04 -0.14
C LEU A 12 -38.27 0.16 -0.99
N ILE A 13 -38.37 0.77 -2.19
CA ILE A 13 -37.21 0.97 -3.08
C ILE A 13 -36.16 1.88 -2.42
N LEU A 14 -36.58 2.97 -1.76
CA LEU A 14 -35.67 3.87 -1.06
C LEU A 14 -34.95 3.18 0.10
N ILE A 15 -35.66 2.36 0.89
CA ILE A 15 -35.06 1.60 1.99
C ILE A 15 -34.03 0.59 1.47
N VAL A 16 -34.34 -0.12 0.38
CA VAL A 16 -33.42 -1.07 -0.26
C VAL A 16 -32.20 -0.36 -0.85
N ALA A 17 -32.38 0.78 -1.51
CA ALA A 17 -31.26 1.54 -2.08
C ALA A 17 -30.30 2.06 -1.00
N VAL A 18 -30.84 2.56 0.12
CA VAL A 18 -30.03 3.02 1.26
C VAL A 18 -29.29 1.86 1.90
N SER A 19 -29.95 0.72 2.15
CA SER A 19 -29.29 -0.44 2.77
C SER A 19 -28.18 -1.02 1.89
N VAL A 20 -28.41 -1.14 0.58
CA VAL A 20 -27.39 -1.58 -0.38
C VAL A 20 -26.23 -0.58 -0.42
N GLY A 21 -26.50 0.72 -0.49
CA GLY A 21 -25.48 1.77 -0.47
C GLY A 21 -24.60 1.73 0.78
N THR A 22 -25.19 1.57 1.97
CA THR A 22 -24.44 1.44 3.22
C THR A 22 -23.60 0.17 3.26
N THR A 23 -24.12 -0.95 2.77
CA THR A 23 -23.39 -2.23 2.80
C THR A 23 -22.17 -2.20 1.87
N VAL A 24 -22.31 -1.60 0.68
CA VAL A 24 -21.21 -1.38 -0.27
C VAL A 24 -20.16 -0.43 0.32
N TYR A 25 -20.58 0.63 1.00
CA TYR A 25 -19.66 1.56 1.68
C TYR A 25 -18.83 0.85 2.77
N TYR A 26 -19.48 0.08 3.66
CA TYR A 26 -18.76 -0.66 4.69
C TYR A 26 -17.86 -1.77 4.14
N ALA A 27 -18.27 -2.45 3.06
CA ALA A 27 -17.43 -3.45 2.41
C ALA A 27 -16.17 -2.82 1.79
N ARG A 28 -16.28 -1.63 1.17
CA ARG A 28 -15.12 -0.88 0.66
C ARG A 28 -14.19 -0.45 1.78
N GLN A 29 -14.73 0.05 2.89
CA GLN A 29 -13.92 0.39 4.07
C GLN A 29 -13.22 -0.84 4.67
N ALA A 30 -13.90 -1.98 4.74
CA ALA A 30 -13.31 -3.23 5.22
C ALA A 30 -12.24 -3.80 4.28
N SER A 31 -12.26 -3.43 2.99
CA SER A 31 -11.20 -3.77 2.04
C SER A 31 -9.90 -3.00 2.30
N ILE A 32 -9.99 -1.83 2.94
CA ILE A 32 -8.85 -0.98 3.30
C ILE A 32 -8.27 -1.42 4.66
N ILE A 33 -9.09 -1.99 5.55
CA ILE A 33 -8.66 -2.52 6.84
C ILE A 33 -8.13 -3.94 6.62
N GLY A 34 -6.82 -4.06 6.40
CA GLY A 34 -6.12 -5.33 6.15
C GLY A 34 -6.42 -6.43 7.17
N THR A 35 -6.25 -7.69 6.75
CA THR A 35 -6.33 -8.85 7.62
C THR A 35 -5.33 -8.71 8.78
N PRO A 36 -5.75 -8.85 10.05
CA PRO A 36 -4.91 -8.54 11.22
C PRO A 36 -3.57 -9.29 11.32
N SER A 37 -3.36 -10.37 10.54
CA SER A 37 -2.13 -11.16 10.57
C SER A 37 -1.00 -10.61 9.70
N LEU A 38 -1.29 -9.86 8.62
CA LEU A 38 -0.26 -9.32 7.71
C LEU A 38 0.28 -7.94 8.17
N CYS A 39 -0.45 -7.29 9.07
CA CYS A 39 -0.11 -5.98 9.61
C CYS A 39 0.76 -6.03 10.87
N ARG A 40 1.12 -7.23 11.33
CA ARG A 40 2.12 -7.39 12.39
C ARG A 40 3.48 -7.44 11.72
N ASP A 41 4.36 -6.50 12.06
CA ASP A 41 5.75 -6.45 11.61
C ASP A 41 6.39 -7.85 11.67
N PRO A 42 6.49 -8.55 10.53
CA PRO A 42 6.95 -9.92 10.51
C PRO A 42 8.47 -9.89 10.62
N SER A 43 9.06 -10.70 11.48
CA SER A 43 10.53 -10.78 11.60
C SER A 43 11.22 -9.44 11.92
N ASN A 44 10.52 -8.47 12.53
CA ASN A 44 11.11 -7.20 12.95
C ASN A 44 11.73 -6.42 11.77
N ILE A 45 11.07 -6.39 10.62
CA ILE A 45 11.53 -5.67 9.43
C ILE A 45 11.69 -4.17 9.75
N SER A 46 10.81 -3.58 10.55
CA SER A 46 10.86 -2.13 10.80
C SER A 46 12.12 -1.67 11.52
N SER A 47 12.82 -2.52 12.30
CA SER A 47 14.08 -2.12 12.92
C SER A 47 15.24 -2.04 11.95
N HIS A 48 15.06 -2.53 10.72
CA HIS A 48 16.11 -2.60 9.70
C HIS A 48 15.97 -1.50 8.64
N VAL A 49 14.98 -0.62 8.79
CA VAL A 49 14.82 0.57 7.96
C VAL A 49 16.00 1.52 8.17
N TYR A 50 16.70 1.87 7.09
CA TYR A 50 17.70 2.92 7.12
C TYR A 50 17.02 4.28 7.31
N ASN A 51 17.57 5.15 8.17
CA ASN A 51 17.05 6.50 8.46
C ASN A 51 15.52 6.56 8.73
N PRO A 52 15.00 5.84 9.74
CA PRO A 52 13.56 5.76 9.99
C PRO A 52 12.96 7.09 10.45
N ALA A 53 13.77 8.02 10.96
CA ALA A 53 13.33 9.33 11.41
C ALA A 53 12.77 10.21 10.28
N ARG A 54 13.05 9.87 9.01
CA ARG A 54 12.47 10.57 7.85
C ARG A 54 11.01 10.21 7.62
N LEU A 55 10.56 9.06 8.13
CA LEU A 55 9.25 8.49 7.84
C LEU A 55 8.21 8.95 8.87
N GLN A 56 7.09 9.49 8.38
CA GLN A 56 5.91 9.75 9.18
C GLN A 56 4.83 8.72 8.85
N THR A 57 4.51 7.86 9.81
CA THR A 57 3.41 6.90 9.66
C THR A 57 2.06 7.62 9.55
N VAL A 58 1.34 7.33 8.47
CA VAL A 58 -0.04 7.79 8.23
C VAL A 58 -1.04 6.71 8.57
N MET A 59 -0.74 5.46 8.20
CA MET A 59 -1.48 4.28 8.66
C MET A 59 -0.49 3.17 9.02
N ASP A 60 -0.68 2.56 10.19
CA ASP A 60 0.19 1.48 10.67
C ASP A 60 0.22 0.26 9.74
N CYS A 61 -0.83 0.09 8.94
CA CYS A 61 -0.90 -0.95 7.92
C CYS A 61 -1.89 -0.63 6.82
N ILE A 62 -1.51 -0.96 5.59
CA ILE A 62 -2.39 -1.03 4.43
C ILE A 62 -2.05 -2.24 3.57
N THR A 63 -3.03 -2.77 2.85
CA THR A 63 -2.80 -3.67 1.71
C THR A 63 -3.24 -2.98 0.42
N VAL A 64 -2.33 -2.84 -0.55
CA VAL A 64 -2.55 -2.13 -1.81
C VAL A 64 -2.16 -3.03 -2.97
N SER A 65 -2.98 -3.05 -4.03
CA SER A 65 -2.64 -3.72 -5.28
C SER A 65 -2.47 -2.74 -6.43
N GLY A 66 -1.72 -3.16 -7.45
CA GLY A 66 -1.46 -2.38 -8.65
C GLY A 66 -0.46 -3.07 -9.58
N ILE A 67 0.04 -2.34 -10.58
CA ILE A 67 0.95 -2.84 -11.62
C ILE A 67 2.30 -2.16 -11.48
N VAL A 68 3.38 -2.94 -11.40
CA VAL A 68 4.74 -2.40 -11.32
C VAL A 68 5.09 -1.66 -12.60
N ASN A 69 5.47 -0.40 -12.46
CA ASN A 69 6.00 0.42 -13.54
C ASN A 69 7.52 0.23 -13.63
N ASN A 70 8.21 0.41 -12.51
CA ASN A 70 9.68 0.37 -12.45
C ASN A 70 10.20 -0.26 -11.16
N LEU A 71 11.37 -0.88 -11.24
CA LEU A 71 12.12 -1.43 -10.12
C LEU A 71 13.51 -0.81 -10.14
N ILE A 72 13.93 -0.20 -9.02
CA ILE A 72 15.25 0.41 -8.87
C ILE A 72 15.94 -0.22 -7.66
N ALA A 73 17.18 -0.67 -7.82
CA ALA A 73 18.06 -1.01 -6.71
C ALA A 73 18.74 0.28 -6.22
N GLU A 74 18.61 0.58 -4.94
CA GLU A 74 19.16 1.80 -4.33
C GLU A 74 20.44 1.50 -3.54
N ASP A 75 21.22 2.54 -3.29
CA ASP A 75 22.55 2.42 -2.67
C ASP A 75 22.50 1.95 -1.21
N ASP A 76 21.37 2.14 -0.52
CA ASP A 76 21.14 1.69 0.86
C ASP A 76 20.83 0.19 0.99
N GLY A 77 20.71 -0.52 -0.14
CA GLY A 77 20.39 -1.95 -0.15
C GLY A 77 18.93 -2.25 -0.40
N ASP A 78 18.10 -1.24 -0.66
CA ASP A 78 16.66 -1.40 -0.83
C ASP A 78 16.29 -1.56 -2.32
N TYR A 79 15.13 -2.17 -2.56
CA TYR A 79 14.45 -2.07 -3.84
C TYR A 79 13.31 -1.07 -3.75
N HIS A 80 13.38 -0.03 -4.58
CA HIS A 80 12.27 0.85 -4.86
C HIS A 80 11.38 0.25 -5.95
N VAL A 81 10.21 -0.25 -5.54
CA VAL A 81 9.17 -0.75 -6.44
C VAL A 81 8.15 0.36 -6.69
N TRP A 82 8.24 1.02 -7.84
CA TRP A 82 7.25 2.02 -8.26
C TRP A 82 6.12 1.32 -9.00
N PHE A 83 4.89 1.51 -8.55
CA PHE A 83 3.72 0.84 -9.13
C PHE A 83 2.49 1.75 -9.22
N HIS A 84 1.75 1.57 -10.30
CA HIS A 84 0.47 2.24 -10.50
C HIS A 84 -0.60 1.49 -9.73
N VAL A 85 -1.18 2.13 -8.72
CA VAL A 85 -2.19 1.51 -7.87
C VAL A 85 -3.50 1.23 -8.62
N ASP A 86 -4.21 0.18 -8.23
CA ASP A 86 -5.55 -0.07 -8.77
C ASP A 86 -6.49 1.09 -8.46
N SER A 87 -7.49 1.31 -9.34
CA SER A 87 -8.39 2.47 -9.28
C SER A 87 -9.06 2.73 -7.93
N GLN A 88 -9.30 1.68 -7.12
CA GLN A 88 -9.86 1.80 -5.77
C GLN A 88 -8.92 2.46 -4.75
N TYR A 89 -7.62 2.51 -5.05
CA TYR A 89 -6.56 3.10 -4.21
C TYR A 89 -6.01 4.41 -4.78
N ALA A 90 -6.64 4.99 -5.82
CA ALA A 90 -6.18 6.20 -6.50
C ALA A 90 -6.05 7.46 -5.61
N SER A 91 -6.47 7.38 -4.34
CA SER A 91 -6.31 8.44 -3.32
C SER A 91 -5.03 8.30 -2.48
N LEU A 92 -4.28 7.21 -2.59
CA LEU A 92 -3.05 6.98 -1.83
C LEU A 92 -1.84 7.78 -2.36
N PRO A 93 -1.60 7.92 -3.67
CA PRO A 93 -0.53 8.78 -4.15
C PRO A 93 -0.85 10.25 -3.84
N ASN A 94 0.14 11.02 -3.40
CA ASN A 94 -0.01 12.45 -3.13
C ASN A 94 0.50 13.33 -4.29
N GLY A 95 0.56 14.65 -4.07
CA GLY A 95 1.10 15.60 -5.05
C GLY A 95 2.51 15.28 -5.54
N ALA A 96 3.43 14.93 -4.64
CA ALA A 96 4.80 14.58 -5.01
C ALA A 96 4.85 13.26 -5.81
N ASN A 97 4.04 12.25 -5.47
CA ASN A 97 3.92 11.05 -6.31
C ASN A 97 3.48 11.41 -7.73
N ASN A 98 2.52 12.33 -7.88
CA ASN A 98 2.05 12.79 -9.19
C ASN A 98 3.16 13.53 -9.96
N ASP A 99 3.83 14.48 -9.31
CA ASP A 99 4.79 15.37 -9.95
C ASP A 99 6.08 14.65 -10.38
N TYR A 100 6.57 13.70 -9.56
CA TYR A 100 7.84 13.03 -9.82
C TYR A 100 7.70 11.63 -10.44
N ARG A 101 6.55 10.98 -10.25
CA ARG A 101 6.37 9.55 -10.55
C ARG A 101 5.04 9.24 -11.23
N GLN A 102 4.39 10.24 -11.83
CA GLN A 102 3.15 10.08 -12.62
C GLN A 102 2.01 9.40 -11.84
N GLY A 103 2.00 9.56 -10.51
CA GLY A 103 0.97 9.03 -9.62
C GLY A 103 1.26 7.60 -9.13
N ASP A 104 2.45 7.06 -9.39
CA ASP A 104 2.85 5.78 -8.82
C ASP A 104 3.09 5.89 -7.31
N LEU A 105 2.69 4.86 -6.59
CA LEU A 105 3.05 4.66 -5.20
C LEU A 105 4.40 3.92 -5.13
N LEU A 106 5.20 4.22 -4.11
CA LEU A 106 6.42 3.47 -3.83
C LEU A 106 6.13 2.35 -2.85
N ALA A 107 6.73 1.19 -3.06
CA ALA A 107 6.91 0.17 -2.05
C ALA A 107 8.42 -0.11 -1.89
N GLU A 108 8.94 -0.02 -0.67
CA GLU A 108 10.36 -0.25 -0.39
C GLU A 108 10.57 -1.63 0.23
N ILE A 109 11.22 -2.52 -0.52
CA ILE A 109 11.69 -3.81 0.00
C ILE A 109 13.11 -3.59 0.52
N ILE A 110 13.26 -3.59 1.84
CA ILE A 110 14.51 -3.21 2.47
C ILE A 110 15.55 -4.34 2.49
N CYS A 111 16.84 -3.98 2.51
CA CYS A 111 17.96 -4.91 2.68
C CYS A 111 17.92 -6.12 1.72
N ALA A 112 17.57 -5.87 0.46
CA ALA A 112 17.32 -6.87 -0.57
C ALA A 112 18.41 -6.91 -1.66
N THR A 113 19.26 -5.89 -1.74
CA THR A 113 20.38 -5.81 -2.69
C THR A 113 21.71 -5.51 -1.98
N THR A 114 22.78 -5.35 -2.75
CA THR A 114 24.11 -4.98 -2.23
C THR A 114 24.09 -3.53 -1.75
N ILE A 115 24.53 -3.31 -0.52
CA ILE A 115 24.65 -1.98 0.09
C ILE A 115 25.96 -1.33 -0.38
N THR A 116 25.87 -0.14 -0.97
CA THR A 116 27.00 0.70 -1.38
C THR A 116 27.09 1.99 -0.54
N GLN A 117 25.99 2.39 0.11
CA GLN A 117 25.92 3.49 1.05
C GLN A 117 26.41 3.05 2.44
N GLN A 118 27.53 3.62 2.89
CA GLN A 118 28.19 3.20 4.13
C GLN A 118 27.33 3.38 5.39
N GLU A 119 26.50 4.42 5.42
CA GLU A 119 25.62 4.74 6.54
C GLU A 119 24.44 3.76 6.70
N ALA A 120 24.06 3.05 5.63
CA ALA A 120 22.98 2.07 5.63
C ALA A 120 23.44 0.66 6.07
N VAL A 121 24.75 0.38 6.08
CA VAL A 121 25.27 -0.96 6.37
C VAL A 121 24.77 -1.51 7.71
N LEU A 122 24.71 -0.67 8.76
CA LEU A 122 24.30 -1.11 10.09
C LEU A 122 22.81 -1.39 10.21
N SER A 123 21.95 -0.78 9.38
CA SER A 123 20.50 -1.05 9.46
C SER A 123 20.17 -2.47 9.00
N CYS A 124 20.94 -3.02 8.06
CA CYS A 124 20.76 -4.38 7.55
C CYS A 124 21.61 -5.44 8.26
N GLU A 125 22.35 -5.09 9.33
CA GLU A 125 23.17 -6.05 10.06
C GLU A 125 22.31 -7.16 10.70
N ASP A 126 22.76 -8.41 10.59
CA ASP A 126 22.07 -9.62 11.07
C ASP A 126 20.63 -9.82 10.56
N TYR A 127 20.27 -9.12 9.48
CA TYR A 127 18.97 -9.24 8.82
C TYR A 127 19.11 -9.88 7.44
N THR A 128 18.09 -10.65 7.04
CA THR A 128 18.01 -11.22 5.69
C THR A 128 16.59 -11.03 5.19
N ASN A 129 16.45 -10.23 4.12
CA ASN A 129 15.17 -9.99 3.49
C ASN A 129 14.46 -11.31 3.11
N GLN A 130 13.17 -11.40 3.45
CA GLN A 130 12.33 -12.56 3.15
C GLN A 130 11.29 -12.27 2.06
N ILE A 131 11.22 -11.03 1.55
CA ILE A 131 10.30 -10.64 0.50
C ILE A 131 10.83 -11.15 -0.84
N LEU A 132 10.38 -12.34 -1.23
CA LEU A 132 10.71 -12.99 -2.48
C LEU A 132 9.45 -13.64 -3.09
N PRO A 133 9.34 -13.71 -4.44
CA PRO A 133 10.25 -13.13 -5.43
C PRO A 133 10.16 -11.59 -5.52
N ILE A 134 11.24 -10.94 -5.96
CA ILE A 134 11.23 -9.50 -6.32
C ILE A 134 10.45 -9.32 -7.62
N PRO A 135 9.49 -8.38 -7.69
CA PRO A 135 8.67 -8.20 -8.89
C PRO A 135 9.43 -7.47 -10.01
N ASN A 136 9.03 -7.73 -11.24
CA ASN A 136 9.49 -7.06 -12.45
C ASN A 136 8.43 -6.07 -12.94
N SER A 137 8.85 -5.13 -13.79
CA SER A 137 7.92 -4.24 -14.51
C SER A 137 6.82 -5.03 -15.24
N ASN A 138 5.63 -4.44 -15.27
CA ASN A 138 4.39 -4.97 -15.82
C ASN A 138 3.76 -6.16 -15.08
N GLN A 139 4.27 -6.54 -13.91
CA GLN A 139 3.61 -7.55 -13.07
C GLN A 139 2.57 -6.90 -12.15
N ASN A 140 1.43 -7.57 -11.92
CA ASN A 140 0.51 -7.15 -10.88
C ASN A 140 1.07 -7.59 -9.53
N ILE A 141 0.98 -6.70 -8.56
CA ILE A 141 1.43 -6.95 -7.19
C ILE A 141 0.34 -6.62 -6.19
N THR A 142 0.39 -7.27 -5.03
CA THR A 142 -0.30 -6.86 -3.82
C THR A 142 0.75 -6.71 -2.72
N VAL A 143 0.83 -5.53 -2.12
CA VAL A 143 1.83 -5.14 -1.12
C VAL A 143 1.12 -4.85 0.19
N THR A 144 1.68 -5.31 1.30
CA THR A 144 1.24 -4.94 2.65
C THR A 144 2.40 -4.41 3.48
N GLY A 145 2.15 -3.35 4.25
CA GLY A 145 3.11 -2.70 5.14
C GLY A 145 2.55 -1.40 5.71
N PRO A 146 3.34 -0.66 6.51
CA PRO A 146 2.98 0.67 6.96
C PRO A 146 2.89 1.63 5.77
N TYR A 147 1.88 2.50 5.78
CA TYR A 147 1.74 3.58 4.81
C TYR A 147 2.26 4.87 5.41
N VAL A 148 3.33 5.40 4.82
CA VAL A 148 4.11 6.49 5.40
C VAL A 148 4.30 7.62 4.39
N LEU A 149 4.57 8.80 4.92
CA LEU A 149 5.10 9.94 4.19
C LEU A 149 6.62 9.98 4.42
N ASP A 150 7.41 9.95 3.35
CA ASP A 150 8.83 10.31 3.42
C ASP A 150 8.93 11.84 3.49
N ASN A 151 9.36 12.39 4.63
CA ASN A 151 9.44 13.84 4.82
C ASN A 151 10.61 14.51 4.09
N VAL A 152 11.58 13.73 3.60
CA VAL A 152 12.71 14.23 2.81
C VAL A 152 12.31 14.36 1.34
N HIS A 153 11.63 13.35 0.80
CA HIS A 153 11.24 13.32 -0.61
C HIS A 153 9.84 13.86 -0.88
N GLY A 154 8.95 13.79 0.11
CA GLY A 154 7.60 14.33 0.08
C GLY A 154 6.53 13.41 -0.53
N TRP A 155 6.90 12.20 -0.98
CA TRP A 155 5.95 11.22 -1.54
C TRP A 155 5.45 10.22 -0.50
N MET A 156 4.32 9.59 -0.83
CA MET A 156 3.75 8.49 -0.06
C MET A 156 4.32 7.15 -0.52
N GLU A 157 4.47 6.24 0.44
CA GLU A 157 5.03 4.92 0.21
C GLU A 157 4.49 3.85 1.18
N VAL A 158 4.60 2.60 0.79
CA VAL A 158 4.48 1.44 1.68
C VAL A 158 5.89 1.06 2.11
N HIS A 159 6.27 1.47 3.33
CA HIS A 159 7.63 1.32 3.83
C HIS A 159 7.63 0.95 5.34
N PRO A 160 8.29 -0.15 5.73
CA PRO A 160 8.88 -1.16 4.85
C PRO A 160 7.81 -2.13 4.35
N VAL A 161 8.10 -2.86 3.28
CA VAL A 161 7.21 -3.94 2.83
C VAL A 161 7.27 -5.12 3.81
N TYR A 162 6.12 -5.48 4.38
CA TYR A 162 5.94 -6.67 5.23
C TYR A 162 5.59 -7.92 4.43
N SER A 163 4.86 -7.77 3.32
CA SER A 163 4.55 -8.87 2.40
C SER A 163 4.31 -8.35 1.00
N LEU A 164 4.75 -9.11 -0.01
CA LEU A 164 4.46 -8.85 -1.41
C LEU A 164 4.05 -10.16 -2.10
N ASN A 165 3.00 -10.09 -2.90
CA ASN A 165 2.57 -11.19 -3.78
C ASN A 165 2.49 -10.70 -5.22
N ILE A 166 2.90 -11.54 -6.16
CA ILE A 166 2.83 -11.31 -7.61
C ILE A 166 1.69 -12.15 -8.20
N SER A 167 0.84 -11.56 -9.02
CA SER A 167 -0.32 -12.23 -9.64
C SER A 167 -0.42 -12.06 -11.15
#